data_AF-A0A0V0QLT3-F1
#
_entry.id   AF-A0A0V0QLT3-F1
#
_cell.length_a   1.000
_cell.length_b   1.000
_cell.length_c   1.000
_cell.angle_alpha   90.00
_cell.angle_beta   90.00
_cell.angle_gamma   90.00
#
_symmetry.space_group_name_H-M   'P 1'
#
loop_
_entity.id
_entity.type
_entity.pdbx_description
1 polymer ?
#
loop_
_entity_poly.entity_id
_entity_poly.type
_entity_poly.pdbx_seq_one_letter_code
_entity_poly.pdbx_strand_id
1 'polypeptide(L)'
;MFKYLLLAVLLISVTFAKVSDKDMENFTECMAEIDETCDETVKLSDYDECKADDDEKDAEDISGAEFFGAIKDCYGAVADDLDGDCKKYYQGIVDCSGSVLGFALALLALVALLI
;
A
#
# COMPACT_ATOMS: atom_id res chain seq x y z
N MET A 1 19.04 -25.52 -6.25
CA MET A 1 18.82 -24.60 -7.39
C MET A 1 17.34 -24.44 -7.73
N PHE A 2 16.57 -25.52 -7.92
CA PHE A 2 15.13 -25.44 -8.21
C PHE A 2 14.31 -24.68 -7.14
N LYS A 3 14.66 -24.84 -5.86
CA LYS A 3 14.03 -24.15 -4.71
C LYS A 3 14.12 -22.62 -4.80
N TYR A 4 15.27 -22.07 -5.20
CA TYR A 4 15.48 -20.63 -5.35
C TYR A 4 14.76 -20.05 -6.57
N LEU A 5 14.57 -20.88 -7.60
CA LEU A 5 13.86 -20.52 -8.82
C LEU A 5 12.35 -20.43 -8.56
N LEU A 6 11.79 -21.36 -7.77
CA LEU A 6 10.42 -21.29 -7.25
C LEU A 6 10.20 -20.04 -6.38
N LEU A 7 11.16 -19.70 -5.53
CA LEU A 7 11.09 -18.54 -4.64
C LEU A 7 11.11 -17.22 -5.43
N ALA A 8 11.93 -17.14 -6.49
CA ALA A 8 11.95 -16.00 -7.40
C ALA A 8 10.64 -15.88 -8.21
N VAL A 9 10.09 -17.00 -8.69
CA VAL A 9 8.79 -17.01 -9.38
C VAL A 9 7.65 -16.62 -8.46
N LEU A 10 7.66 -17.07 -7.20
CA LEU A 10 6.69 -16.65 -6.18
C LEU A 10 6.82 -15.15 -5.85
N LEU A 11 8.04 -14.64 -5.69
CA LEU A 11 8.29 -13.22 -5.47
C LEU A 11 7.70 -12.37 -6.59
N ILE A 12 8.00 -12.72 -7.85
CA ILE A 12 7.44 -12.05 -9.03
C ILE A 12 5.91 -12.19 -9.03
N SER A 13 5.37 -13.38 -8.79
CA SER A 13 3.92 -13.60 -8.80
C SER A 13 3.18 -12.78 -7.75
N VAL A 14 3.80 -12.52 -6.59
CA VAL A 14 3.21 -11.73 -5.50
C VAL A 14 3.40 -10.22 -5.75
N THR A 15 4.54 -9.78 -6.28
CA THR A 15 4.74 -8.35 -6.61
C THR A 15 3.87 -7.89 -7.78
N PHE A 16 3.60 -8.78 -8.73
CA PHE A 16 2.74 -8.52 -9.90
C PHE A 16 1.32 -9.07 -9.74
N ALA A 17 0.96 -9.57 -8.56
CA ALA A 17 -0.42 -9.94 -8.28
C ALA A 17 -1.29 -8.69 -8.35
N LYS A 18 -2.42 -8.78 -9.06
CA LYS A 18 -3.45 -7.74 -9.00
C LYS A 18 -3.97 -7.64 -7.56
N VAL A 19 -4.39 -6.44 -7.18
CA VAL A 19 -5.13 -6.23 -5.93
C VAL A 19 -6.33 -7.17 -5.91
N SER A 20 -6.46 -7.98 -4.87
CA SER A 20 -7.68 -8.77 -4.68
C SER A 20 -8.72 -7.96 -3.89
N ASP A 21 -10.00 -8.30 -4.03
CA ASP A 21 -11.09 -7.72 -3.22
C ASP A 21 -10.78 -7.84 -1.72
N LYS A 22 -10.09 -8.91 -1.32
CA LYS A 22 -9.71 -9.15 0.08
C LYS A 22 -8.61 -8.22 0.57
N ASP A 23 -7.68 -7.81 -0.30
CA ASP A 23 -6.66 -6.83 0.04
C ASP A 23 -7.28 -5.44 0.26
N MET A 24 -8.31 -5.11 -0.54
CA MET A 24 -9.11 -3.89 -0.37
C MET A 24 -9.97 -3.93 0.89
N GLU A 25 -10.59 -5.07 1.21
CA GLU A 25 -11.33 -5.28 2.46
C GLU A 25 -10.41 -5.07 3.67
N ASN A 26 -9.24 -5.74 3.70
CA ASN A 26 -8.28 -5.61 4.80
C ASN A 26 -7.75 -4.16 4.93
N PHE A 27 -7.50 -3.47 3.81
CA PHE A 27 -7.09 -2.07 3.82
C PHE A 27 -8.18 -1.16 4.41
N THR A 28 -9.43 -1.37 4.00
CA THR A 28 -10.58 -0.59 4.49
C THR A 28 -10.86 -0.85 5.96
N GLU A 29 -10.76 -2.11 6.41
CA GLU A 29 -10.88 -2.49 7.82
C GLU A 29 -9.79 -1.82 8.65
N CYS A 30 -8.53 -1.85 8.18
CA CYS A 30 -7.42 -1.18 8.86
C CYS A 30 -7.64 0.34 8.97
N MET A 31 -8.11 0.98 7.90
CA MET A 31 -8.43 2.42 7.95
C MET A 31 -9.55 2.75 8.95
N ALA A 32 -10.51 1.84 9.14
CA ALA A 32 -11.60 2.03 10.09
C ALA A 32 -11.16 1.89 11.56
N GLU A 33 -9.98 1.29 11.81
CA GLU A 33 -9.37 1.17 13.14
C GLU A 33 -8.45 2.35 13.50
N ILE A 34 -8.27 3.32 12.59
CA ILE A 34 -7.49 4.53 12.89
C ILE A 34 -8.32 5.39 13.86
N ASP A 35 -7.85 5.50 15.10
CA ASP A 35 -8.53 6.20 16.19
C ASP A 35 -8.49 7.74 16.03
N GLU A 36 -7.50 8.26 15.28
CA GLU A 36 -7.36 9.68 15.01
C GLU A 36 -8.28 10.16 13.89
N THR A 37 -8.67 11.45 13.96
CA THR A 37 -9.41 12.11 12.89
C THR A 37 -8.66 13.37 12.48
N CYS A 38 -8.62 13.65 11.17
CA CYS A 38 -8.11 14.92 10.67
C CYS A 38 -9.27 15.86 10.31
N ASP A 39 -9.37 16.99 11.04
CA ASP A 39 -10.38 18.03 10.78
C ASP A 39 -9.91 19.09 9.78
N GLU A 40 -8.67 19.01 9.32
CA GLU A 40 -8.13 19.93 8.32
C GLU A 40 -8.59 19.55 6.91
N THR A 41 -8.95 20.57 6.12
CA THR A 41 -9.27 20.34 4.70
C THR A 41 -7.97 20.19 3.92
N VAL A 42 -7.49 18.95 3.83
CA VAL A 42 -6.32 18.62 3.01
C VAL A 42 -6.73 18.45 1.56
N LYS A 43 -6.12 19.22 0.67
CA LYS A 43 -6.26 19.05 -0.78
C LYS A 43 -5.15 18.15 -1.28
N LEU A 44 -5.48 16.88 -1.52
CA LEU A 44 -4.53 15.90 -2.07
C LEU A 44 -3.95 16.36 -3.41
N SER A 45 -4.67 17.18 -4.19
CA SER A 45 -4.19 17.76 -5.45
C SER A 45 -2.96 18.65 -5.33
N ASP A 46 -2.65 19.14 -4.12
CA ASP A 46 -1.51 20.02 -3.88
C ASP A 46 -0.18 19.22 -3.78
N TYR A 47 -0.26 17.89 -3.65
CA TYR A 47 0.86 16.97 -3.56
C TYR A 47 1.11 16.31 -4.91
N ASP A 48 2.35 16.33 -5.39
CA ASP A 48 2.70 15.76 -6.70
C ASP A 48 2.56 14.23 -6.70
N GLU A 49 2.82 13.60 -5.56
CA GLU A 49 2.71 12.16 -5.32
C GLU A 49 1.26 11.66 -5.36
N CYS A 50 0.29 12.55 -5.18
CA CYS A 50 -1.14 12.25 -5.23
C CYS A 50 -1.76 12.52 -6.61
N LYS A 51 -1.02 13.11 -7.54
CA LYS A 51 -1.48 13.33 -8.90
C LYS A 51 -1.34 12.02 -9.66
N ALA A 52 -2.42 11.57 -10.28
CA ALA A 52 -2.32 10.52 -11.28
C ALA A 52 -1.53 11.07 -12.47
N ASP A 53 -0.47 10.38 -12.88
CA ASP A 53 0.19 10.67 -14.15
C ASP A 53 -0.84 10.55 -15.29
N ASP A 54 -0.83 11.49 -16.24
CA ASP A 54 -1.72 11.52 -17.41
C ASP A 54 -1.58 10.28 -18.33
N ASP A 55 -0.57 9.44 -18.09
CA ASP A 55 -0.37 8.14 -18.73
C ASP A 55 -1.22 7.06 -18.02
N GLU A 56 -2.55 7.28 -17.94
CA GLU A 56 -3.54 6.35 -17.36
C GLU A 56 -3.30 4.92 -17.88
N LYS A 57 -2.59 4.10 -17.09
CA LYS A 57 -2.70 2.66 -17.19
C LYS A 57 -4.09 2.31 -16.69
N ASP A 58 -4.86 1.58 -17.50
CA ASP A 58 -6.16 1.04 -17.08
C ASP A 58 -6.02 0.42 -15.69
N ALA A 59 -7.00 0.60 -14.81
CA ALA A 59 -7.00 0.05 -13.44
C ALA A 59 -6.77 -1.47 -13.41
N GLU A 60 -6.99 -2.16 -14.54
CA GLU A 60 -6.72 -3.57 -14.73
C GLU A 60 -5.22 -3.92 -14.86
N ASP A 61 -4.35 -2.97 -15.17
CA ASP A 61 -2.91 -3.16 -15.44
C ASP A 61 -2.00 -2.74 -14.27
N ILE A 62 -2.57 -2.21 -13.20
CA ILE A 62 -1.82 -1.77 -12.01
C ILE A 62 -1.67 -2.97 -11.06
N SER A 63 -0.43 -3.31 -10.71
CA SER A 63 -0.17 -4.33 -9.70
C SER A 63 -0.56 -3.84 -8.30
N GLY A 64 -0.87 -4.76 -7.37
CA GLY A 64 -1.17 -4.36 -6.00
C GLY A 64 -0.02 -3.64 -5.30
N ALA A 65 1.22 -3.97 -5.66
CA ALA A 65 2.39 -3.26 -5.18
C ALA A 65 2.44 -1.80 -5.68
N GLU A 66 2.13 -1.56 -6.96
CA GLU A 66 2.05 -0.20 -7.52
C GLU A 66 0.87 0.58 -6.91
N PHE A 67 -0.29 -0.06 -6.73
CA PHE A 67 -1.48 0.58 -6.16
C PHE A 67 -1.26 1.02 -4.70
N PHE A 68 -0.87 0.10 -3.82
CA PHE A 68 -0.63 0.43 -2.41
C PHE A 68 0.66 1.25 -2.23
N GLY A 69 1.62 1.15 -3.15
CA GLY A 69 2.79 2.02 -3.21
C GLY A 69 2.40 3.48 -3.47
N ALA A 70 1.59 3.74 -4.50
CA ALA A 70 1.12 5.09 -4.83
C ALA A 70 0.29 5.70 -3.69
N ILE A 71 -0.59 4.91 -3.05
CA ILE A 71 -1.34 5.33 -1.87
C ILE A 71 -0.39 5.72 -0.73
N LYS A 72 0.60 4.85 -0.45
CA LYS A 72 1.59 5.08 0.60
C LYS A 72 2.40 6.36 0.34
N ASP A 73 2.84 6.58 -0.89
CA ASP A 73 3.67 7.74 -1.25
C ASP A 73 2.85 9.04 -1.17
N CYS A 74 1.62 9.05 -1.70
CA CYS A 74 0.69 10.17 -1.60
C CYS A 74 0.38 10.56 -0.15
N TYR A 75 -0.13 9.61 0.66
CA TYR A 75 -0.51 9.91 2.04
C TYR A 75 0.71 10.09 2.96
N GLY A 76 1.87 9.56 2.58
CA GLY A 76 3.15 9.82 3.25
C GLY A 76 3.59 11.27 3.11
N ALA A 77 3.54 11.81 1.89
CA ALA A 77 3.84 13.23 1.64
C ALA A 77 2.88 14.15 2.41
N VAL A 78 1.59 13.81 2.44
CA VAL A 78 0.59 14.52 3.24
C VAL A 78 0.89 14.47 4.74
N ALA A 79 1.23 13.30 5.27
CA ALA A 79 1.57 13.16 6.69
C ALA A 79 2.85 13.93 7.06
N ASP A 80 3.82 14.01 6.16
CA ASP A 80 5.08 14.72 6.41
C ASP A 80 4.91 16.23 6.54
N ASP A 81 3.97 16.81 5.78
CA ASP A 81 3.64 18.25 5.82
C ASP A 81 2.65 18.64 6.93
N LEU A 82 2.06 17.65 7.61
CA LEU A 82 1.12 17.86 8.70
C LEU A 82 1.75 17.59 10.07
N ASP A 83 1.09 18.13 11.10
CA ASP A 83 1.45 17.95 12.50
C ASP A 83 0.25 17.42 13.31
N GLY A 84 0.51 16.95 14.53
CA GLY A 84 -0.53 16.56 15.49
C GLY A 84 -1.35 15.35 15.05
N ASP A 85 -2.66 15.40 15.27
CA ASP A 85 -3.56 14.26 15.03
C ASP A 85 -3.84 14.06 13.53
N CYS A 86 -3.77 15.11 12.71
CA CYS A 86 -3.80 14.98 11.26
C CYS A 86 -2.60 14.21 10.71
N LYS A 87 -1.39 14.49 11.20
CA LYS A 87 -0.20 13.69 10.87
C LYS A 87 -0.43 12.21 11.19
N LYS A 88 -0.87 11.90 12.41
CA LYS A 88 -1.10 10.51 12.86
C LYS A 88 -2.16 9.81 12.03
N TYR A 89 -3.25 10.49 11.70
CA TYR A 89 -4.30 9.94 10.84
C TYR A 89 -3.75 9.51 9.48
N TYR A 90 -3.06 10.40 8.77
CA TYR A 90 -2.48 10.08 7.46
C TYR A 90 -1.33 9.06 7.55
N GLN A 91 -0.55 9.11 8.62
CA GLN A 91 0.46 8.08 8.91
C GLN A 91 -0.18 6.70 9.15
N GLY A 92 -1.35 6.64 9.79
CA GLY A 92 -2.14 5.42 9.93
C GLY A 92 -2.56 4.84 8.58
N ILE A 93 -2.94 5.68 7.62
CA ILE A 93 -3.27 5.24 6.25
C ILE A 93 -2.02 4.65 5.56
N VAL A 94 -0.87 5.31 5.70
CA VAL A 94 0.43 4.82 5.20
C VAL A 94 0.79 3.46 5.80
N ASP A 95 0.58 3.30 7.10
CA ASP A 95 0.85 2.05 7.82
C ASP A 95 -0.12 0.93 7.39
N CYS A 96 -1.39 1.24 7.13
CA CYS A 96 -2.36 0.30 6.57
C CYS A 96 -1.94 -0.18 5.17
N SER A 97 -1.48 0.72 4.29
CA SER A 97 -0.94 0.35 2.99
C SER A 97 0.33 -0.51 3.13
N GLY A 98 1.19 -0.18 4.10
CA GLY A 98 2.38 -0.96 4.44
C GLY A 98 2.07 -2.36 5.00
N SER A 99 0.97 -2.51 5.76
CA SER A 99 0.54 -3.79 6.35
C SER A 99 0.03 -4.77 5.28
N VAL A 100 -0.69 -4.29 4.27
CA VAL A 100 -1.13 -5.12 3.13
C VAL A 100 0.07 -5.59 2.30
N LEU A 101 1.04 -4.70 2.03
CA LEU A 101 2.32 -5.06 1.40
C LEU A 101 3.15 -6.01 2.29
N GLY A 102 3.10 -5.81 3.60
CA GLY A 102 3.79 -6.59 4.62
C GLY A 102 3.22 -8.00 4.79
N PHE A 103 1.89 -8.18 4.68
CA PHE A 103 1.25 -9.49 4.70
C PHE A 103 1.66 -10.33 3.48
N ALA A 104 1.73 -9.71 2.30
CA ALA A 104 2.24 -10.33 1.09
C ALA A 104 3.71 -10.78 1.26
N LEU A 105 4.56 -9.93 1.86
CA LEU A 105 5.96 -10.25 2.17
C LEU A 105 6.13 -11.27 3.32
N ALA A 106 5.25 -11.24 4.32
CA ALA A 106 5.28 -12.18 5.44
C ALA A 106 4.86 -13.59 4.99
N LEU A 107 3.87 -13.71 4.11
CA LEU A 107 3.54 -14.98 3.44
C LEU A 107 4.75 -15.50 2.64
N LEU A 108 5.46 -14.63 1.92
CA LEU A 108 6.69 -15.00 1.21
C LEU A 108 7.80 -15.48 2.16
N ALA A 109 8.00 -14.81 3.30
CA ALA A 109 8.97 -15.22 4.31
C ALA A 109 8.58 -16.56 4.98
N LEU A 110 7.29 -16.79 5.20
CA LEU A 110 6.75 -18.03 5.77
C LEU A 110 6.92 -19.20 4.80
N VAL A 111 6.69 -18.97 3.50
CA VAL A 111 7.00 -19.96 2.44
C VAL A 111 8.51 -20.21 2.33
N ALA A 112 9.34 -19.18 2.45
CA ALA A 112 10.80 -19.33 2.46
C ALA A 112 11.31 -20.13 3.67
N LEU A 113 10.65 -20.03 4.83
CA LEU A 113 10.95 -20.79 6.05
C LEU A 113 10.51 -22.27 5.97
N LEU A 114 9.52 -22.59 5.13
CA LEU A 114 9.02 -23.95 4.94
C LEU A 114 9.84 -24.78 3.93
N ILE A 115 10.84 -24.18 3.27
CA ILE A 115 11.69 -24.77 2.21
C ILE A 115 13.08 -25.14 2.72
#